data_AF-A0A183T0L6-F1
#
_entry.id   AF-A0A183T0L6-F1
#
_cell.length_a   1.000
_cell.length_b   1.000
_cell.length_c   1.000
_cell.angle_alpha   90.00
_cell.angle_beta   90.00
_cell.angle_gamma   90.00
#
_symmetry.space_group_name_H-M   'P 1'
#
loop_
_entity.id
_entity.type
_entity.pdbx_description
1 polymer ?
#
loop_
_entity_poly.entity_id
_entity_poly.type
_entity_poly.pdbx_seq_one_letter_code
_entity_poly.pdbx_strand_id
1 'polypeptide(L)'
;LLEAALATARRVYAPHHANCINLLADLANVESQLEMPKNARSRLKEAVDLIQSAVVASKSEKQQSDIALFNVYCQWALLEGNQGAFNSAKKYLNEAKLLSAHLPADADGQQRYQKQVADVEATLQRWQDMEAGFQELLVPNEEC
;
A
#
# COMPACT_ATOMS: atom_id res chain seq x y z
N LEU A 1 8.43 18.84 -2.60
CA LEU A 1 8.96 18.70 -1.23
C LEU A 1 9.38 17.26 -0.92
N LEU A 2 8.50 16.26 -1.11
CA LEU A 2 8.82 14.85 -0.83
C LEU A 2 10.00 14.28 -1.65
N GLU A 3 10.13 14.60 -2.94
CA GLU A 3 11.29 14.18 -3.75
C GLU A 3 12.62 14.68 -3.16
N ALA A 4 12.67 15.95 -2.75
CA ALA A 4 13.85 16.54 -2.13
C ALA A 4 14.13 15.93 -0.74
N ALA A 5 13.08 15.61 0.01
CA ALA A 5 13.19 14.91 1.29
C ALA A 5 13.75 13.49 1.10
N LEU A 6 13.27 12.73 0.10
CA LEU A 6 13.78 11.41 -0.23
C LEU A 6 15.24 11.46 -0.67
N ALA A 7 15.59 12.41 -1.54
CA ALA A 7 16.97 12.62 -1.97
C ALA A 7 17.90 12.95 -0.78
N THR A 8 17.41 13.73 0.18
CA THR A 8 18.16 14.07 1.40
C THR A 8 18.29 12.85 2.32
N ALA A 9 17.21 12.12 2.56
CA ALA A 9 17.20 10.91 3.38
C ALA A 9 18.18 9.86 2.84
N ARG A 10 18.23 9.66 1.52
CA ARG A 10 19.16 8.72 0.86
C ARG A 10 20.64 9.09 0.99
N ARG A 11 20.96 10.34 1.32
CA ARG A 11 22.35 10.76 1.60
C ARG A 11 22.77 10.44 3.03
N VAL A 12 21.80 10.26 3.94
CA VAL A 12 22.03 10.12 5.38
C VAL A 12 21.82 8.67 5.83
N TYR A 13 20.81 8.01 5.29
CA TYR A 13 20.38 6.69 5.71
C TYR A 13 20.66 5.62 4.67
N ALA A 14 20.79 4.37 5.14
CA ALA A 14 20.79 3.22 4.27
C ALA A 14 19.48 3.16 3.43
N PRO A 15 19.51 2.60 2.20
CA PRO A 15 18.33 2.57 1.34
C PRO A 15 17.08 1.94 1.95
N HIS A 16 17.24 0.87 2.75
CA HIS A 16 16.13 0.15 3.41
C HIS A 16 15.68 0.80 4.73
N HIS A 17 16.28 1.92 5.13
CA HIS A 17 15.91 2.60 6.37
C HIS A 17 14.45 3.08 6.32
N ALA A 18 13.74 2.99 7.44
CA ALA A 18 12.30 3.28 7.53
C ALA A 18 11.92 4.65 6.92
N ASN A 19 12.74 5.69 7.13
CA ASN A 19 12.50 7.01 6.53
C ASN A 19 12.48 6.99 4.99
N CYS A 20 13.38 6.23 4.35
CA CYS A 20 13.41 6.10 2.89
C CYS A 20 12.16 5.39 2.38
N ILE A 21 11.76 4.30 3.07
CA ILE A 21 10.57 3.52 2.74
C ILE A 21 9.29 4.34 2.89
N ASN A 22 9.14 5.05 4.02
CA ASN A 22 7.97 5.89 4.28
C ASN A 22 7.85 7.02 3.25
N LEU A 23 8.97 7.65 2.87
CA LEU A 23 8.95 8.70 1.84
C LEU A 23 8.58 8.17 0.45
N LEU A 24 8.97 6.94 0.10
CA LEU A 24 8.52 6.28 -1.13
C LEU A 24 7.02 6.01 -1.12
N ALA A 25 6.52 5.50 0.00
CA ALA A 25 5.09 5.28 0.27
C ALA A 25 4.28 6.60 0.17
N ASP A 26 4.76 7.67 0.79
CA ASP A 26 4.12 8.99 0.74
C ASP A 26 4.11 9.57 -0.68
N LEU A 27 5.22 9.45 -1.42
CA LEU A 27 5.29 9.83 -2.83
C LEU A 27 4.28 9.03 -3.66
N ALA A 28 4.19 7.72 -3.46
CA ALA A 28 3.24 6.88 -4.19
C ALA A 28 1.79 7.31 -3.95
N ASN A 29 1.44 7.62 -2.71
CA ASN A 29 0.11 8.10 -2.36
C ASN A 29 -0.22 9.44 -3.07
N VAL A 30 0.71 10.40 -3.04
CA VAL A 30 0.53 11.68 -3.73
C VAL A 30 0.43 11.47 -5.25
N GLU A 31 1.31 10.67 -5.84
CA GLU A 31 1.28 10.35 -7.27
C GLU A 31 -0.01 9.63 -7.68
N SER A 32 -0.57 8.76 -6.82
CA SER A 32 -1.88 8.14 -7.05
C SER A 32 -3.01 9.16 -7.13
N GLN A 33 -3.01 10.14 -6.22
CA GLN A 33 -4.03 11.21 -6.18
C GLN A 33 -3.90 12.19 -7.34
N LEU A 34 -2.71 12.32 -7.91
CA LEU A 34 -2.43 13.14 -9.09
C LEU A 34 -2.63 12.37 -10.42
N GLU A 35 -3.28 11.20 -10.38
CA GLU A 35 -3.51 10.34 -11.56
C GLU A 35 -2.21 9.94 -12.28
N MET A 36 -1.13 9.72 -11.51
CA MET A 36 0.16 9.24 -11.98
C MET A 36 0.44 7.80 -11.51
N PRO A 37 -0.42 6.81 -11.84
CA PRO A 37 -0.36 5.47 -11.28
C PRO A 37 0.91 4.71 -11.65
N LYS A 38 1.54 5.05 -12.79
CA LYS A 38 2.83 4.45 -13.20
C LYS A 38 3.96 4.83 -12.24
N ASN A 39 4.01 6.10 -11.85
CA ASN A 39 5.01 6.58 -10.90
C ASN A 39 4.75 5.96 -9.53
N ALA A 40 3.49 6.00 -9.06
CA ALA A 40 3.11 5.43 -7.78
C ALA A 40 3.49 3.93 -7.67
N ARG A 41 3.21 3.14 -8.71
CA ARG A 41 3.63 1.73 -8.77
C ARG A 41 5.15 1.58 -8.74
N SER A 42 5.89 2.44 -9.43
CA SER A 42 7.35 2.43 -9.40
C SER A 42 7.89 2.71 -7.99
N ARG A 43 7.29 3.66 -7.27
CA ARG A 43 7.68 3.99 -5.88
C ARG A 43 7.41 2.85 -4.92
N LEU A 44 6.22 2.24 -4.97
CA LEU A 44 5.88 1.10 -4.12
C LEU A 44 6.74 -0.12 -4.46
N LYS A 45 7.01 -0.37 -5.75
CA LYS A 45 7.91 -1.43 -6.17
C LYS A 45 9.31 -1.23 -5.59
N GLU A 46 9.85 -0.03 -5.71
CA GLU A 46 11.16 0.30 -5.15
C GLU A 46 11.18 0.08 -3.63
N ALA A 47 10.12 0.48 -2.92
CA ALA A 47 10.01 0.25 -1.48
C ALA A 47 10.03 -1.25 -1.13
N VAL A 48 9.26 -2.09 -1.84
CA VAL A 48 9.24 -3.55 -1.63
C VAL A 48 10.62 -4.14 -1.91
N ASP A 49 11.24 -3.81 -3.04
CA ASP A 49 12.55 -4.35 -3.44
C ASP A 49 13.63 -3.97 -2.42
N LEU A 50 13.60 -2.75 -1.86
CA LEU A 50 14.52 -2.30 -0.83
C LEU A 50 14.33 -3.04 0.50
N ILE A 51 13.09 -3.30 0.92
CA ILE A 51 12.83 -4.04 2.16
C ILE A 51 13.27 -5.51 2.00
N GLN A 52 12.92 -6.14 0.88
CA GLN A 52 13.22 -7.55 0.64
C GLN A 52 14.71 -7.84 0.41
N SER A 53 15.46 -6.86 -0.11
CA SER A 53 16.91 -6.99 -0.31
C SER A 53 17.74 -6.65 0.94
N ALA A 54 17.10 -6.16 2.02
CA ALA A 54 17.79 -5.84 3.26
C ALA A 54 18.34 -7.12 3.93
N VAL A 55 19.60 -7.07 4.37
CA VAL A 55 20.18 -8.15 5.18
C VAL A 55 19.61 -8.05 6.59
N VAL A 56 18.80 -9.03 6.96
CA VAL A 56 18.17 -9.11 8.28
C VAL A 56 19.10 -9.87 9.23
N ALA A 57 19.73 -9.15 10.17
CA ALA A 57 20.67 -9.73 11.13
C ALA A 57 20.00 -10.20 12.43
N SER A 58 18.77 -9.74 12.70
CA SER A 58 18.04 -10.01 13.94
C SER A 58 16.54 -10.21 13.74
N LYS A 59 15.90 -10.84 14.74
CA LYS A 59 14.43 -10.98 14.77
C LYS A 59 13.71 -9.62 14.80
N SER A 60 14.31 -8.62 15.45
CA SER A 60 13.73 -7.27 15.55
C SER A 60 13.76 -6.54 14.20
N GLU A 61 14.86 -6.64 13.46
CA GLU A 61 14.94 -6.07 12.10
C GLU A 61 14.00 -6.79 11.14
N LYS A 62 13.83 -8.11 11.30
CA LYS A 62 12.82 -8.86 10.53
C LYS A 62 11.43 -8.30 10.77
N GLN A 63 11.07 -8.12 12.04
CA GLN A 63 9.79 -7.56 12.43
C GLN A 63 9.58 -6.15 11.86
N GLN A 64 10.58 -5.28 11.91
CA GLN A 64 10.49 -3.94 11.32
C GLN A 64 10.27 -4.00 9.80
N SER A 65 10.94 -4.94 9.13
CA SER A 65 10.77 -5.18 7.70
C SER A 65 9.36 -5.69 7.37
N ASP A 66 8.82 -6.62 8.17
CA ASP A 66 7.47 -7.14 8.02
C ASP A 66 6.40 -6.04 8.23
N ILE A 67 6.61 -5.16 9.23
CA ILE A 67 5.74 -3.98 9.47
C ILE A 67 5.80 -3.02 8.28
N ALA A 68 6.99 -2.77 7.74
CA ALA A 68 7.16 -1.90 6.59
C ALA A 68 6.47 -2.47 5.34
N LEU A 69 6.66 -3.77 5.05
CA LEU A 69 5.98 -4.46 3.94
C LEU A 69 4.46 -4.43 4.10
N PHE A 70 3.95 -4.66 5.32
CA PHE A 70 2.52 -4.58 5.61
C PHE A 70 1.94 -3.22 5.21
N ASN A 71 2.60 -2.13 5.59
CA ASN A 71 2.15 -0.78 5.26
C ASN A 71 2.20 -0.51 3.75
N VAL A 72 3.29 -0.91 3.09
CA VAL A 72 3.45 -0.76 1.63
C VAL A 72 2.37 -1.54 0.88
N TYR A 73 2.03 -2.75 1.30
CA TYR A 73 0.96 -3.53 0.66
C TYR A 73 -0.44 -2.96 0.89
N CYS A 74 -0.73 -2.39 2.07
CA CYS A 74 -1.97 -1.64 2.28
C CYS A 74 -2.10 -0.48 1.28
N GLN A 75 -1.02 0.28 1.08
CA GLN A 75 -1.01 1.38 0.12
C GLN A 75 -1.09 0.91 -1.33
N TRP A 76 -0.44 -0.20 -1.66
CA TRP A 76 -0.53 -0.80 -2.99
C TRP A 76 -1.96 -1.24 -3.31
N ALA A 77 -2.64 -1.85 -2.34
CA ALA A 77 -4.05 -2.21 -2.50
C ALA A 77 -4.91 -0.99 -2.83
N LEU A 78 -4.73 0.12 -2.10
CA LEU A 78 -5.43 1.38 -2.38
C LEU A 78 -5.10 1.96 -3.75
N LEU A 79 -3.83 1.95 -4.15
CA LEU A 79 -3.41 2.42 -5.47
C LEU A 79 -4.12 1.66 -6.59
N GLU A 80 -4.14 0.33 -6.54
CA GLU A 80 -4.77 -0.47 -7.59
C GLU A 80 -6.30 -0.33 -7.56
N GLY A 81 -6.90 -0.23 -6.37
CA GLY A 81 -8.33 0.05 -6.22
C GLY A 81 -8.74 1.38 -6.82
N ASN A 82 -7.94 2.43 -6.61
CA ASN A 82 -8.14 3.74 -7.22
C ASN A 82 -8.01 3.74 -8.76
N GLN A 83 -7.57 2.64 -9.35
CA GLN A 83 -7.45 2.45 -10.80
C GLN A 83 -8.49 1.46 -11.36
N GLY A 84 -9.49 1.05 -10.54
CA GLY A 84 -10.46 0.01 -10.90
C GLY A 84 -9.86 -1.40 -10.97
N ALA A 85 -8.57 -1.57 -10.65
CA ALA A 85 -7.88 -2.85 -10.72
C ALA A 85 -8.12 -3.70 -9.45
N PHE A 86 -9.38 -3.95 -9.09
CA PHE A 86 -9.76 -4.57 -7.81
C PHE A 86 -9.20 -5.97 -7.58
N ASN A 87 -8.97 -6.76 -8.63
CA ASN A 87 -8.29 -8.06 -8.51
C ASN A 87 -6.84 -7.89 -8.01
N SER A 88 -6.14 -6.87 -8.54
CA SER A 88 -4.78 -6.52 -8.11
C SER A 88 -4.81 -5.93 -6.70
N ALA A 89 -5.78 -5.07 -6.40
CA ALA A 89 -5.97 -4.50 -5.06
C ALA A 89 -6.16 -5.59 -4.00
N LYS A 90 -7.03 -6.56 -4.27
CA LYS A 90 -7.31 -7.70 -3.39
C LYS A 90 -6.08 -8.58 -3.17
N LYS A 91 -5.25 -8.78 -4.21
CA LYS A 91 -3.97 -9.49 -4.08
C LYS A 91 -3.09 -8.81 -3.03
N TYR A 92 -2.84 -7.51 -3.13
CA TYR A 92 -1.97 -6.81 -2.17
C TYR A 92 -2.59 -6.70 -0.78
N LEU A 93 -3.92 -6.55 -0.68
CA LEU A 93 -4.59 -6.60 0.63
C LEU A 93 -4.42 -7.98 1.29
N ASN A 94 -4.42 -9.07 0.53
CA ASN A 94 -4.16 -10.40 1.07
C ASN A 94 -2.71 -10.55 1.55
N GLU A 95 -1.73 -10.01 0.83
CA GLU A 95 -0.34 -9.97 1.31
C GLU A 95 -0.21 -9.21 2.65
N ALA A 96 -0.91 -8.07 2.78
CA ALA A 96 -0.98 -7.33 4.04
C ALA A 96 -1.65 -8.15 5.16
N LYS A 97 -2.75 -8.85 4.86
CA LYS A 97 -3.43 -9.76 5.82
C LYS A 97 -2.54 -10.90 6.29
N LEU A 98 -1.74 -11.49 5.39
CA LEU A 98 -0.78 -12.55 5.75
C LEU A 98 0.30 -12.02 6.69
N LEU A 99 0.85 -10.84 6.42
CA LEU A 99 1.85 -10.22 7.28
C LEU A 99 1.28 -9.89 8.65
N SER A 100 0.09 -9.27 8.72
CA SER A 100 -0.50 -8.84 10.00
C SER A 100 -0.83 -9.98 10.96
N ALA A 101 -1.00 -11.21 10.46
CA ALA A 101 -1.16 -12.41 11.29
C ALA A 101 0.13 -12.80 12.04
N HIS A 102 1.29 -12.34 11.57
CA HIS A 102 2.62 -12.68 12.10
C HIS A 102 3.32 -11.48 12.75
N LEU A 103 2.72 -10.28 12.69
CA LEU A 103 3.27 -9.09 13.32
C LEU A 103 3.17 -9.21 14.85
N PRO A 104 4.27 -9.01 15.59
CA PRO A 104 4.24 -8.99 17.03
C PRO A 104 3.54 -7.73 17.49
N ALA A 105 2.54 -7.89 18.34
CA ALA A 105 1.83 -6.78 18.92
C ALA A 105 1.38 -7.14 20.34
N ASP A 106 1.45 -6.14 21.21
CA ASP A 106 0.52 -6.05 22.32
C ASP A 106 -0.92 -5.90 21.75
N ALA A 107 -1.93 -5.97 22.62
CA ALA A 107 -3.33 -5.89 22.17
C ALA A 107 -3.60 -4.68 21.27
N ASP A 108 -2.94 -3.55 21.55
CA ASP A 108 -3.09 -2.28 20.84
C ASP A 108 -2.51 -2.34 19.41
N GLY A 109 -1.33 -2.93 19.22
CA GLY A 109 -0.75 -3.10 17.88
C GLY A 109 -1.59 -4.02 17.00
N GLN A 110 -2.15 -5.11 17.54
CA GLN A 110 -2.95 -6.05 16.76
C GLN A 110 -4.25 -5.41 16.30
N GLN A 111 -4.90 -4.67 17.21
CA GLN A 111 -6.10 -3.90 16.90
C GLN A 111 -5.80 -2.84 15.82
N ARG A 112 -4.64 -2.18 15.87
CA ARG A 112 -4.23 -1.22 14.85
C ARG A 112 -4.11 -1.85 13.46
N TYR A 113 -3.43 -2.99 13.34
CA TYR A 113 -3.25 -3.65 12.03
C TYR A 113 -4.59 -4.17 11.48
N GLN A 114 -5.43 -4.76 12.32
CA GLN A 114 -6.77 -5.19 11.93
C GLN A 114 -7.64 -4.03 11.45
N LYS A 115 -7.62 -2.92 12.19
CA LYS A 115 -8.34 -1.70 11.80
C LYS A 115 -7.86 -1.17 10.45
N GLN A 116 -6.55 -1.08 10.23
CA GLN A 116 -6.00 -0.60 8.96
C GLN A 116 -6.41 -1.49 7.78
N VAL A 117 -6.36 -2.81 7.94
CA VAL A 117 -6.85 -3.76 6.93
C VAL A 117 -8.34 -3.55 6.65
N ALA A 118 -9.16 -3.43 7.70
CA ALA A 118 -10.60 -3.21 7.57
C ALA A 118 -10.93 -1.88 6.88
N ASP A 119 -10.19 -0.81 7.19
CA ASP A 119 -10.35 0.51 6.57
C ASP A 119 -10.02 0.45 5.07
N VAL A 120 -8.96 -0.27 4.69
CA VAL A 120 -8.61 -0.49 3.27
C VAL A 120 -9.69 -1.33 2.58
N GLU A 121 -10.12 -2.44 3.18
CA GLU A 121 -11.16 -3.31 2.64
C GLU A 121 -12.48 -2.56 2.41
N ALA A 122 -12.92 -1.77 3.38
CA ALA A 122 -14.13 -0.95 3.27
C ALA A 122 -14.01 0.15 2.20
N THR A 123 -12.81 0.68 2.00
CA THR A 123 -12.54 1.68 0.95
C THR A 123 -12.61 1.03 -0.43
N LEU A 124 -11.95 -0.12 -0.62
CA LEU A 124 -12.00 -0.87 -1.87
C LEU A 124 -13.42 -1.30 -2.23
N GLN A 125 -14.19 -1.80 -1.25
CA GLN A 125 -15.58 -2.20 -1.47
C GLN A 125 -16.42 -1.02 -1.94
N ARG A 126 -16.31 0.14 -1.28
CA ARG A 126 -17.03 1.36 -1.71
C ARG A 126 -16.71 1.76 -3.14
N TRP A 127 -15.43 1.74 -3.52
CA TRP A 127 -15.02 2.09 -4.89
C TRP A 127 -15.56 1.08 -5.91
N GLN A 128 -15.55 -0.20 -5.56
CA GLN A 128 -16.07 -1.26 -6.42
C GLN A 128 -17.59 -1.14 -6.60
N ASP A 129 -18.34 -0.85 -5.54
CA ASP A 129 -19.79 -0.64 -5.59
C ASP A 129 -20.14 0.60 -6.42
N MET A 130 -19.35 1.67 -6.29
CA MET A 130 -19.50 2.87 -7.13
C MET A 130 -19.27 2.57 -8.62
N GLU A 131 -18.20 1.83 -8.96
CA GLU A 131 -17.92 1.45 -10.35
C GLU A 131 -19.03 0.56 -10.93
N ALA A 132 -19.54 -0.41 -10.15
CA ALA A 132 -20.66 -1.25 -10.56
C ALA A 132 -21.94 -0.43 -10.80
N GLY A 133 -22.28 0.50 -9.90
CA GLY A 133 -23.44 1.38 -10.07
C GLY A 133 -23.34 2.28 -11.30
N PHE A 134 -22.15 2.77 -11.65
CA PHE A 134 -21.95 3.51 -12.90
C PHE A 134 -22.13 2.62 -14.14
N GLN A 135 -21.66 1.36 -14.10
CA GLN A 135 -21.85 0.44 -15.21
C GLN A 135 -23.33 0.11 -15.44
N GLU A 136 -24.12 -0.07 -14.37
CA GLU A 136 -25.57 -0.29 -14.47
C GLU A 136 -26.31 0.88 -15.12
N LEU A 137 -25.91 2.13 -14.82
CA LEU A 137 -26.48 3.34 -15.42
C LEU A 137 -26.09 3.54 -16.90
N LEU A 138 -25.01 2.90 -17.35
CA LEU A 138 -24.53 2.98 -18.74
C LEU A 138 -25.10 1.90 -19.64
N VAL A 139 -25.83 0.91 -19.10
CA VAL A 139 -26.58 -0.05 -19.91
C VAL A 139 -27.73 0.72 -20.58
N PRO A 140 -27.79 0.79 -21.93
CA PRO A 140 -28.91 1.42 -22.59
C PRO A 140 -30.20 0.73 -22.13
N ASN A 141 -31.22 1.51 -21.75
CA ASN A 141 -32.59 1.00 -21.72
C ASN A 141 -32.91 0.52 -23.14
N GLU A 142 -32.64 -0.76 -23.44
CA GLU A 142 -33.28 -1.45 -24.55
C GLU A 142 -34.73 -1.70 -24.13
N GLU A 143 -35.51 -0.63 -24.09
CA GLU A 143 -36.97 -0.71 -24.19
C GLU A 143 -37.29 -1.07 -25.65
N CYS A 144 -37.58 -2.34 -25.89
CA CYS A 144 -38.38 -2.83 -27.03
C CYS A 144 -39.70 -3.38 -26.52
#